data_AF-A0A8G1RL63-F1
#
_entry.id   AF-A0A8G1RL63-F1
#
_cell.length_a   1.000
_cell.length_b   1.000
_cell.length_c   1.000
_cell.angle_alpha   90.00
_cell.angle_beta   90.00
_cell.angle_gamma   90.00
#
_symmetry.space_group_name_H-M   'P 1'
#
loop_
_entity.id
_entity.type
_entity.pdbx_description
1 polymer ?
#
loop_
_entity_poly.entity_id
_entity_poly.type
_entity_poly.pdbx_seq_one_letter_code
_entity_poly.pdbx_strand_id
1 'polypeptide(L)'
;MKSTIVVLATLLPMAMSSAVPADADAEIDLSQKQELSGNNALRCQLGSSIDFKNVPCGGAPIAGSLNNGQVIFLRCQNHRAPGTTWYKTKSGTWVANVNCRTGNINNLPECDI
;
A
#
# COMPACT_ATOMS: atom_id res chain seq x y z
N MET A 1 -52.13 3.19 -33.20
CA MET A 1 -51.26 3.80 -34.24
C MET A 1 -50.08 2.88 -34.46
N LYS A 2 -49.91 2.40 -35.69
CA LYS A 2 -48.81 1.54 -36.15
C LYS A 2 -47.66 2.47 -36.57
N SER A 3 -46.47 2.25 -36.03
CA SER A 3 -45.22 2.72 -36.64
C SER A 3 -44.24 1.56 -36.68
N THR A 4 -44.16 0.97 -37.85
CA THR A 4 -43.10 0.08 -38.33
C THR A 4 -42.10 0.96 -39.07
N ILE A 5 -40.79 0.84 -38.84
CA ILE A 5 -39.67 1.17 -39.77
C ILE A 5 -38.41 0.50 -39.17
N VAL A 6 -38.01 -0.66 -39.68
CA VAL A 6 -36.99 -0.98 -40.73
C VAL A 6 -35.53 -0.95 -40.23
N VAL A 7 -34.91 -2.10 -40.43
CA VAL A 7 -33.57 -2.61 -40.15
C VAL A 7 -32.45 -1.83 -40.86
N LEU A 8 -31.28 -1.73 -40.23
CA LEU A 8 -30.02 -1.65 -40.99
C LEU A 8 -28.93 -2.51 -40.33
N ALA A 9 -28.76 -3.71 -40.89
CA ALA A 9 -27.61 -4.56 -40.67
C ALA A 9 -26.48 -4.11 -41.61
N THR A 10 -25.39 -3.60 -41.06
CA THR A 10 -24.12 -3.42 -41.79
C THR A 10 -23.14 -4.49 -41.33
N LEU A 11 -22.89 -5.41 -42.25
CA LEU A 11 -21.90 -6.48 -42.19
C LEU A 11 -20.54 -5.97 -42.71
N LEU A 12 -19.47 -6.43 -42.03
CA LEU A 12 -18.05 -6.56 -42.44
C LEU A 12 -17.14 -5.30 -42.39
N PRO A 13 -15.79 -5.45 -42.25
CA PRO A 13 -14.96 -6.66 -42.38
C PRO A 13 -14.00 -6.99 -41.23
N MET A 14 -13.41 -8.18 -41.38
CA MET A 14 -12.37 -8.83 -40.58
C MET A 14 -11.05 -8.04 -40.51
N ALA A 15 -10.37 -8.22 -39.36
CA ALA A 15 -8.94 -8.26 -39.12
C ALA A 15 -8.01 -7.38 -39.98
N MET A 16 -7.33 -6.43 -39.32
CA MET A 16 -5.97 -6.05 -39.68
C MET A 16 -5.12 -5.99 -38.41
N SER A 17 -4.26 -6.98 -38.24
CA SER A 17 -3.06 -6.87 -37.41
C SER A 17 -2.16 -5.82 -38.03
N SER A 18 -2.21 -4.58 -37.52
CA SER A 18 -1.18 -3.59 -37.78
C SER A 18 -0.16 -3.67 -36.66
N ALA A 19 0.92 -4.42 -36.92
CA ALA A 19 2.19 -4.18 -36.25
C ALA A 19 2.62 -2.74 -36.54
N VAL A 20 2.80 -1.93 -35.50
CA VAL A 20 3.65 -0.74 -35.52
C VAL A 20 4.37 -0.63 -34.18
N PRO A 21 5.61 -0.11 -34.23
CA PRO A 21 6.71 -0.53 -33.38
C PRO A 21 6.83 0.30 -32.10
N ALA A 22 7.72 -0.18 -31.24
CA ALA A 22 8.23 0.47 -30.05
C ALA A 22 8.22 2.00 -30.11
N ASP A 23 7.42 2.61 -29.25
CA ASP A 23 7.77 3.88 -28.64
C ASP A 23 7.17 3.95 -27.24
N ALA A 24 7.86 4.69 -26.40
CA ALA A 24 7.92 4.50 -24.97
C ALA A 24 6.63 4.92 -24.25
N ASP A 25 5.94 3.98 -23.65
CA ASP A 25 4.97 4.31 -22.60
C ASP A 25 5.17 3.37 -21.42
N ALA A 26 5.94 3.91 -20.47
CA ALA A 26 6.15 3.46 -19.11
C ALA A 26 6.14 1.94 -18.94
N GLU A 27 7.35 1.40 -18.79
CA GLU A 27 7.57 0.32 -17.82
C GLU A 27 6.92 0.76 -16.51
N ILE A 28 5.64 0.41 -16.32
CA ILE A 28 5.02 0.45 -15.02
C ILE A 28 5.77 -0.63 -14.29
N ASP A 29 6.80 -0.19 -13.58
CA ASP A 29 7.54 -0.92 -12.59
C ASP A 29 6.52 -1.32 -11.51
N LEU A 30 5.79 -2.41 -11.80
CA LEU A 30 4.87 -3.09 -10.88
C LEU A 30 5.64 -3.59 -9.65
N SER A 31 6.97 -3.57 -9.67
CA SER A 31 7.83 -3.92 -8.53
C SER A 31 7.99 -2.75 -7.54
N GLN A 32 7.76 -1.50 -7.98
CA GLN A 32 7.87 -0.28 -7.18
C GLN A 32 6.52 0.29 -6.72
N LYS A 33 5.40 -0.23 -7.24
CA LYS A 33 4.14 -0.27 -6.46
C LYS A 33 4.22 -1.39 -5.43
N GLN A 34 5.20 -1.24 -4.53
CA GLN A 34 5.12 -1.57 -3.12
C GLN A 34 3.64 -1.60 -2.73
N GLU A 35 3.12 -2.72 -2.24
CA GLU A 35 1.69 -2.92 -1.98
C GLU A 35 1.16 -1.95 -0.89
N LEU A 36 1.13 -0.66 -1.19
CA LEU A 36 0.17 0.26 -0.66
C LEU A 36 -1.15 -0.23 -1.24
N SER A 37 -1.87 -1.04 -0.46
CA SER A 37 -3.32 -1.20 -0.62
C SER A 37 -3.92 0.18 -0.87
N GLY A 38 -5.05 0.29 -1.58
CA GLY A 38 -5.74 1.55 -1.92
C GLY A 38 -6.11 2.50 -0.76
N ASN A 39 -5.57 2.25 0.45
CA ASN A 39 -5.58 3.05 1.66
C ASN A 39 -4.21 3.65 2.04
N ASN A 40 -3.22 3.67 1.14
CA ASN A 40 -1.86 4.18 1.38
C ASN A 40 -1.20 3.59 2.65
N ALA A 41 -1.19 2.26 2.77
CA ALA A 41 -0.54 1.59 3.89
C ALA A 41 0.21 0.33 3.46
N LEU A 42 1.43 0.18 3.95
CA LEU A 42 2.30 -0.97 3.74
C LEU A 42 1.85 -2.15 4.61
N ARG A 43 1.62 -3.31 4.00
CA ARG A 43 1.40 -4.56 4.73
C ARG A 43 2.72 -5.04 5.35
N CYS A 44 2.71 -5.29 6.66
CA CYS A 44 3.85 -5.77 7.43
C CYS A 44 3.44 -7.01 8.21
N GLN A 45 4.10 -8.14 7.93
CA GLN A 45 4.01 -9.32 8.81
C GLN A 45 5.12 -9.26 9.85
N LEU A 46 4.75 -9.23 11.13
CA LEU A 46 5.71 -9.05 12.22
C LEU A 46 6.70 -10.21 12.33
N GLY A 47 7.98 -9.88 12.44
CA GLY A 47 9.08 -10.84 12.69
C GLY A 47 9.17 -11.33 14.14
N SER A 48 8.65 -10.53 15.07
CA SER A 48 8.67 -10.76 16.51
C SER A 48 7.42 -10.16 17.15
N SER A 49 7.11 -10.55 18.39
CA SER A 49 6.11 -9.82 19.18
C SER A 49 6.62 -8.42 19.50
N ILE A 50 5.72 -7.45 19.58
CA ILE A 50 6.05 -6.04 19.77
C ILE A 50 4.94 -5.31 20.51
N ASP A 51 5.31 -4.40 21.40
CA ASP A 51 4.37 -3.52 22.09
C ASP A 51 3.96 -2.34 21.20
N PHE A 52 2.72 -1.91 21.34
CA PHE A 52 2.24 -0.68 20.72
C PHE A 52 1.84 0.36 21.78
N LYS A 53 1.93 1.62 21.40
CA LYS A 53 1.59 2.79 22.21
C LYS A 53 0.61 3.69 21.47
N ASN A 54 -0.09 4.55 22.20
CA ASN A 54 -0.99 5.54 21.59
C ASN A 54 -0.24 6.79 21.07
N VAL A 55 1.01 6.99 21.48
CA VAL A 55 1.87 8.09 21.06
C VAL A 55 3.31 7.59 20.77
N PRO A 56 4.05 8.19 19.83
CA PRO A 56 5.40 7.78 19.45
C PRO A 56 6.46 8.32 20.42
N CYS A 57 6.35 7.92 21.70
CA CYS A 57 7.25 8.38 22.76
C CYS A 57 7.71 7.19 23.61
N GLY A 58 9.02 7.10 23.87
CA GLY A 58 9.61 6.00 24.65
C GLY A 58 9.05 5.90 26.08
N GLY A 59 8.81 7.05 26.72
CA GLY A 59 8.25 7.13 28.08
C GLY A 59 6.73 6.95 28.17
N ALA A 60 6.01 6.84 27.05
CA ALA A 60 4.56 6.66 27.09
C ALA A 60 4.17 5.24 27.55
N PRO A 61 3.00 5.06 28.18
CA PRO A 61 2.53 3.74 28.60
C PRO A 61 2.33 2.81 27.40
N ILE A 62 2.56 1.51 27.61
CA ILE A 62 2.22 0.47 26.65
C ILE A 62 0.70 0.34 26.62
N ALA A 63 0.11 0.43 25.42
CA ALA A 63 -1.33 0.29 25.22
C ALA A 63 -1.74 -1.17 24.96
N GLY A 64 -0.80 -2.00 24.51
CA GLY A 64 -0.98 -3.43 24.32
C GLY A 64 0.18 -4.03 23.53
N SER A 65 0.02 -5.27 23.09
CA SER A 65 1.03 -6.00 22.33
C SER A 65 0.45 -6.67 21.08
N LEU A 66 1.32 -6.90 20.10
CA LEU A 66 1.06 -7.61 18.87
C LEU A 66 1.94 -8.86 18.84
N ASN A 67 1.40 -9.95 18.30
CA ASN A 67 2.09 -11.24 18.30
C ASN A 67 3.02 -11.40 17.10
N ASN A 68 4.07 -12.21 17.26
CA ASN A 68 4.90 -12.66 16.14
C ASN A 68 4.04 -13.27 15.02
N GLY A 69 4.33 -12.92 13.77
CA GLY A 69 3.61 -13.40 12.58
C GLY A 69 2.28 -12.70 12.34
N GLN A 70 1.81 -11.84 13.25
CA GLN A 70 0.61 -11.03 13.04
C GLN A 70 0.84 -10.02 11.91
N VAL A 71 -0.20 -9.83 11.10
CA VAL A 71 -0.17 -8.89 9.97
C VAL A 71 -0.76 -7.56 10.44
N ILE A 72 0.00 -6.48 10.24
CA ILE A 72 -0.41 -5.10 10.46
C ILE A 72 -0.21 -4.27 9.20
N PHE A 73 -0.75 -3.06 9.21
CA PHE A 73 -0.58 -2.10 8.11
C PHE A 73 0.03 -0.82 8.65
N LEU A 74 1.12 -0.35 8.02
CA LEU A 74 1.87 0.83 8.42
C LEU A 74 1.60 1.98 7.44
N ARG A 75 1.37 3.19 7.94
CA ARG A 75 1.01 4.38 7.15
C ARG A 75 2.22 5.27 6.87
N CYS A 76 2.99 5.53 7.91
CA CYS A 76 4.07 6.51 7.90
C CYS A 76 5.06 6.20 9.04
N GLN A 77 6.22 6.85 9.00
CA GLN A 77 7.29 6.70 10.00
C GLN A 77 7.68 8.04 10.63
N ASN A 78 8.33 8.00 11.79
CA ASN A 78 8.81 9.17 12.50
C ASN A 78 10.17 8.87 13.16
N HIS A 79 11.17 9.72 12.89
CA HIS A 79 12.57 9.55 13.32
C HIS A 79 13.01 10.55 14.41
N ARG A 80 12.07 11.19 15.11
CA ARG A 80 12.40 12.29 16.04
C ARG A 80 13.16 11.84 17.29
N ALA A 81 13.18 10.55 17.61
CA ALA A 81 13.93 10.00 18.72
C ALA A 81 15.22 9.33 18.21
N PRO A 82 16.41 9.69 18.72
CA PRO A 82 17.66 9.08 18.31
C PRO A 82 17.64 7.57 18.60
N GLY A 83 17.96 6.76 17.58
CA GLY A 83 17.97 5.30 17.68
C GLY A 83 16.60 4.63 17.74
N THR A 84 15.50 5.36 17.57
CA THR A 84 14.14 4.79 17.52
C THR A 84 13.35 5.36 16.36
N THR A 85 12.97 4.49 15.42
CA THR A 85 11.98 4.83 14.39
C THR A 85 10.61 4.36 14.86
N TRP A 86 9.65 5.28 14.92
CA TRP A 86 8.26 4.97 15.21
C TRP A 86 7.48 4.82 13.92
N TYR A 87 6.60 3.81 13.87
CA TYR A 87 5.74 3.55 12.73
C TYR A 87 4.28 3.65 13.15
N LYS A 88 3.50 4.47 12.44
CA LYS A 88 2.07 4.62 12.68
C LYS A 88 1.33 3.50 11.97
N THR A 89 0.55 2.74 12.71
CA THR A 89 -0.31 1.70 12.15
C THR A 89 -1.56 2.33 11.50
N LYS A 90 -2.25 1.58 10.64
CA LYS A 90 -3.54 1.99 10.07
C LYS A 90 -4.61 2.23 11.15
N SER A 91 -4.51 1.57 12.31
CA SER A 91 -5.38 1.77 13.47
C SER A 91 -5.02 3.00 14.31
N GLY A 92 -3.95 3.73 13.97
CA GLY A 92 -3.54 4.97 14.66
C GLY A 92 -2.64 4.76 15.87
N THR A 93 -2.24 3.52 16.16
CA THR A 93 -1.26 3.19 17.20
C THR A 93 0.17 3.26 16.66
N TRP A 94 1.16 3.24 17.55
CA TRP A 94 2.56 3.39 17.21
C TRP A 94 3.38 2.20 17.71
N VAL A 95 4.25 1.70 16.85
CA VAL A 95 5.22 0.63 17.16
C VAL A 95 6.63 1.14 16.90
N ALA A 96 7.57 0.79 17.77
CA ALA A 96 8.97 1.22 17.67
C ALA A 96 9.83 0.15 17.01
N ASN A 97 10.71 0.54 16.08
CA ASN A 97 11.71 -0.33 15.47
C ASN A 97 11.11 -1.65 14.94
N VAL A 98 9.98 -1.54 14.24
CA VAL A 98 9.22 -2.70 13.77
C VAL A 98 10.07 -3.55 12.81
N ASN A 99 10.11 -4.86 13.05
CA ASN A 99 10.71 -5.81 12.13
C ASN A 99 9.59 -6.46 11.29
N CYS A 100 9.60 -6.18 9.99
CA CYS A 100 8.66 -6.77 9.04
C CYS A 100 9.36 -7.88 8.26
N ARG A 101 8.80 -9.09 8.28
CA ARG A 101 9.25 -10.20 7.40
C ARG A 101 8.95 -9.93 5.94
N THR A 102 7.89 -9.16 5.70
CA THR A 102 7.40 -8.78 4.37
C THR A 102 7.11 -7.28 4.36
N GLY A 103 7.39 -6.62 3.24
CA GLY A 103 7.23 -5.18 3.09
C GLY A 103 8.49 -4.40 3.42
N ASN A 104 8.87 -3.47 2.52
CA ASN A 104 10.00 -2.58 2.73
C ASN A 104 9.54 -1.35 3.53
N ILE A 105 9.93 -1.25 4.79
CA ILE A 105 9.51 -0.14 5.68
C ILE A 105 10.24 1.18 5.40
N ASN A 106 11.34 1.16 4.64
CA ASN A 106 12.20 2.33 4.46
C ASN A 106 11.55 3.43 3.59
N ASN A 107 10.59 3.08 2.73
CA ASN A 107 9.92 4.02 1.83
C ASN A 107 8.61 4.58 2.41
N LEU A 108 8.33 4.36 3.69
CA LEU A 108 7.16 4.98 4.31
C LEU A 108 7.35 6.50 4.38
N PRO A 109 6.32 7.30 4.07
CA PRO A 109 6.39 8.74 4.21
C PRO A 109 6.56 9.12 5.69
N GLU A 110 7.07 10.33 5.96
CA GLU A 110 7.11 10.86 7.31
C GLU A 110 5.68 11.17 7.81
N CYS A 111 5.40 10.91 9.08
CA CYS A 111 4.13 11.29 9.69
C CYS A 111 4.12 12.78 10.02
N ASP A 112 3.08 13.50 9.61
CA ASP A 112 2.69 14.76 10.26
C ASP A 112 2.25 14.45 11.70
N ILE A 113 3.03 14.93 12.68
CA ILE A 113 2.75 14.78 14.11
C ILE A 113 2.65 16.13 14.81
#